data_AF-A0A1Z9BWV9-F1
#
_entry.id   AF-A0A1Z9BWV9-F1
#
_cell.length_a   1.000
_cell.length_b   1.000
_cell.length_c   1.000
_cell.angle_alpha   90.00
_cell.angle_beta   90.00
_cell.angle_gamma   90.00
#
_symmetry.space_group_name_H-M   'P 1'
#
loop_
_entity.id
_entity.type
_entity.pdbx_description
1 polymer ?
#
loop_
_entity_poly.entity_id
_entity_poly.type
_entity_poly.pdbx_seq_one_letter_code
_entity_poly.pdbx_strand_id
1 'polypeptide(L)'
;MWQTRTLEGMRGSIEKYEPALAHVGIADAYNQLVAYFYAAPKVASPKSEQELIRALELNSQLSEAYASYADVKLFFRWDWSGSEEAFKKAISINPNYP
;
A
#
# COMPACT_ATOMS: atom_id res chain seq x y z
N MET A 1 3.56 -18.42 7.19
CA MET A 1 2.53 -17.50 6.65
C MET A 1 1.20 -18.04 7.13
N TRP A 2 0.28 -17.22 7.65
CA TRP A 2 -1.00 -17.56 8.33
C TRP A 2 -1.78 -18.77 7.76
N GLN A 3 -1.60 -19.09 6.48
CA GLN A 3 -2.11 -20.25 5.77
C GLN A 3 -1.72 -21.61 6.40
N THR A 4 -0.65 -21.68 7.19
CA THR A 4 -0.27 -22.92 7.91
C THR A 4 -1.11 -23.16 9.17
N ARG A 5 -1.88 -22.16 9.63
CA ARG A 5 -2.65 -22.17 10.89
C ARG A 5 -1.86 -22.68 12.11
N THR A 6 -0.53 -22.51 12.09
CA THR A 6 0.35 -22.78 13.24
C THR A 6 0.55 -21.51 14.05
N LEU A 7 0.74 -21.63 15.38
CA LEU A 7 0.95 -20.48 16.26
C LEU A 7 2.11 -19.58 15.79
N GLU A 8 3.23 -20.18 15.42
CA GLU A 8 4.40 -19.46 14.88
C GLU A 8 4.10 -18.82 13.52
N GLY A 9 3.33 -19.51 12.67
CA GLY A 9 2.89 -18.99 11.38
C GLY A 9 1.91 -17.81 11.50
N MET A 10 1.06 -17.81 12.52
CA MET A 10 0.16 -16.71 12.86
C MET A 10 0.91 -15.53 13.49
N ARG A 11 1.83 -15.77 14.44
CA ARG A 11 2.66 -14.71 15.05
C ARG A 11 3.56 -14.02 14.03
N GLY A 12 4.25 -14.79 13.20
CA GLY A 12 5.06 -14.22 12.12
C GLY A 12 4.23 -13.50 11.06
N SER A 13 2.94 -13.82 10.93
CA SER A 13 2.02 -13.02 10.11
C SER A 13 1.64 -11.71 10.79
N ILE A 14 1.30 -11.72 12.09
CA ILE A 14 1.03 -10.49 12.84
C ILE A 14 2.25 -9.55 12.79
N GLU A 15 3.45 -10.06 13.09
CA GLU A 15 4.68 -9.27 13.12
C GLU A 15 5.01 -8.60 11.77
N LYS A 16 4.57 -9.17 10.65
CA LYS A 16 4.82 -8.61 9.31
C LYS A 16 3.66 -7.78 8.77
N TYR A 17 2.44 -8.28 8.93
CA TYR A 17 1.25 -7.66 8.35
C TYR A 17 0.79 -6.44 9.15
N GLU A 18 0.82 -6.46 10.49
CA GLU A 18 0.40 -5.30 11.30
C GLU A 18 1.27 -4.06 11.01
N PRO A 19 2.61 -4.14 11.05
CA PRO A 19 3.45 -2.99 10.70
C PRO A 19 3.30 -2.56 9.24
N ALA A 20 3.19 -3.52 8.30
CA ALA A 20 3.02 -3.19 6.89
C ALA A 20 1.69 -2.46 6.62
N LEU A 21 0.59 -2.91 7.23
CA LEU A 21 -0.72 -2.24 7.13
C LEU A 21 -0.71 -0.86 7.80
N ALA A 22 0.02 -0.68 8.90
CA ALA A 22 0.18 0.63 9.52
C ALA A 22 0.83 1.64 8.56
N HIS A 23 1.86 1.23 7.82
CA HIS A 23 2.47 2.06 6.78
C HIS A 23 1.49 2.39 5.64
N VAL A 24 0.64 1.45 5.21
CA VAL A 24 -0.42 1.73 4.22
C VAL A 24 -1.39 2.78 4.74
N GLY A 25 -1.87 2.65 5.99
CA GLY A 25 -2.79 3.63 6.56
C GLY A 25 -2.20 5.05 6.65
N ILE A 26 -0.90 5.19 6.92
CA ILE A 26 -0.22 6.50 6.91
C ILE A 26 -0.14 7.05 5.47
N ALA A 27 0.16 6.19 4.50
CA ALA A 27 0.20 6.58 3.10
C ALA A 27 -1.17 7.08 2.60
N ASP A 28 -2.24 6.36 2.94
CA ASP A 28 -3.61 6.73 2.60
C ASP A 28 -3.99 8.07 3.24
N ALA A 29 -3.58 8.32 4.49
CA ALA A 29 -3.78 9.62 5.12
C ALA A 29 -3.07 10.76 4.33
N TYR A 30 -1.84 10.53 3.86
CA TYR A 30 -1.16 11.50 2.99
C TYR A 30 -1.88 11.67 1.64
N ASN A 31 -2.38 10.60 1.03
CA ASN A 31 -3.16 10.67 -0.21
C ASN A 31 -4.42 11.50 -0.02
N GLN A 32 -5.14 11.30 1.08
CA GLN A 32 -6.34 12.05 1.42
C GLN A 32 -6.04 13.53 1.68
N LEU A 33 -4.93 13.85 2.36
CA LEU A 33 -4.51 15.25 2.52
C LEU A 33 -4.31 15.94 1.17
N VAL A 34 -3.82 15.23 0.15
CA VAL A 34 -3.69 15.78 -1.20
C VAL A 34 -5.05 15.86 -1.90
N ALA A 35 -5.86 14.80 -1.85
CA ALA A 35 -7.15 14.73 -2.52
C ALA A 35 -8.13 15.81 -2.05
N TYR A 36 -8.10 16.15 -0.75
CA TYR A 36 -8.90 17.23 -0.17
C TYR A 36 -8.20 18.60 -0.15
N PHE A 37 -7.07 18.74 -0.85
CA PHE A 37 -6.29 19.98 -0.96
C PHE A 37 -5.79 20.56 0.38
N TYR A 38 -5.68 19.72 1.42
CA TYR A 38 -5.08 20.09 2.71
C TYR A 38 -3.54 20.07 2.70
N ALA A 39 -2.94 19.43 1.69
CA ALA A 39 -1.50 19.47 1.44
C ALA A 39 -1.20 19.54 -0.06
N ALA A 40 -0.10 20.21 -0.41
CA ALA A 40 0.39 20.21 -1.79
C ALA A 40 0.87 18.79 -2.19
N PRO A 41 0.54 18.30 -3.40
CA PRO A 41 1.00 16.99 -3.88
C PRO A 41 2.52 16.84 -3.79
N LYS A 42 3.27 17.90 -4.12
CA LYS A 42 4.74 17.93 -4.05
C LYS A 42 5.32 17.66 -2.64
N VAL A 43 4.51 17.81 -1.58
CA VAL A 43 4.92 17.62 -0.19
C VAL A 43 4.45 16.29 0.37
N ALA A 44 3.19 15.93 0.15
CA ALA A 44 2.57 14.75 0.76
C ALA A 44 2.70 13.47 -0.08
N SER A 45 2.64 13.57 -1.42
CA SER A 45 2.74 12.38 -2.28
C SER A 45 4.08 11.64 -2.15
N PRO A 46 5.26 12.30 -2.04
CA PRO A 46 6.52 11.59 -1.80
C PRO A 46 6.54 10.86 -0.45
N LYS A 47 5.84 11.36 0.57
CA LYS A 47 5.76 10.70 1.88
C LYS A 47 4.86 9.47 1.80
N SER A 48 3.71 9.59 1.14
CA SER A 48 2.85 8.45 0.84
C SER A 48 3.63 7.33 0.12
N GLU A 49 4.35 7.68 -0.94
CA GLU A 49 5.17 6.75 -1.72
C GLU A 49 6.22 6.03 -0.85
N GLN A 50 6.90 6.76 0.04
CA GLN A 50 7.88 6.18 0.96
C GLN A 50 7.28 5.19 1.95
N GLU A 51 6.11 5.51 2.52
CA GLU A 51 5.44 4.58 3.44
C GLU A 51 4.97 3.32 2.72
N LEU A 52 4.48 3.43 1.48
CA LEU A 52 4.09 2.28 0.67
C LEU A 52 5.30 1.40 0.30
N ILE A 53 6.46 2.00 0.02
CA ILE A 53 7.71 1.26 -0.16
C ILE A 53 8.04 0.47 1.11
N ARG A 54 7.98 1.09 2.29
CA ARG A 54 8.23 0.39 3.57
C ARG A 54 7.23 -0.73 3.82
N ALA A 55 5.95 -0.52 3.52
CA ALA A 55 4.92 -1.56 3.61
C ALA A 55 5.28 -2.78 2.76
N LEU A 56 5.76 -2.56 1.53
CA LEU A 56 6.18 -3.60 0.60
C LEU A 56 7.52 -4.26 0.98
N GLU A 57 8.45 -3.54 1.61
CA GLU A 57 9.67 -4.11 2.18
C GLU A 57 9.36 -5.09 3.32
N LEU A 58 8.36 -4.78 4.14
CA LEU A 58 7.90 -5.63 5.24
C LEU A 58 7.07 -6.82 4.73
N ASN A 59 6.20 -6.57 3.74
CA ASN A 59 5.36 -7.57 3.11
C ASN A 59 5.10 -7.26 1.63
N SER A 60 5.88 -7.89 0.76
CA SER A 60 5.75 -7.73 -0.70
C SER A 60 4.50 -8.39 -1.30
N GLN A 61 3.68 -9.06 -0.48
CA GLN A 61 2.43 -9.72 -0.87
C GLN A 61 1.22 -9.05 -0.20
N LEU A 62 1.31 -7.74 0.05
CA LEU A 62 0.23 -6.93 0.62
C LEU A 62 -0.54 -6.21 -0.49
N SER A 63 -1.77 -6.65 -0.75
CA SER A 63 -2.64 -6.09 -1.81
C SER A 63 -2.92 -4.60 -1.61
N GLU A 64 -3.16 -4.20 -0.37
CA GLU A 64 -3.49 -2.87 0.11
C GLU A 64 -2.40 -1.88 -0.31
N ALA A 65 -1.14 -2.24 -0.09
CA ALA A 65 -0.01 -1.39 -0.46
C ALA A 65 0.06 -1.16 -1.96
N TYR A 66 -0.18 -2.20 -2.79
CA TYR A 66 -0.19 -2.04 -4.24
C TYR A 66 -1.37 -1.21 -4.73
N ALA A 67 -2.56 -1.33 -4.12
CA ALA A 67 -3.71 -0.52 -4.46
C ALA A 67 -3.45 0.98 -4.18
N SER A 68 -2.99 1.30 -2.97
CA SER A 68 -2.64 2.68 -2.62
C SER A 68 -1.47 3.23 -3.46
N TYR A 69 -0.53 2.38 -3.87
CA TYR A 69 0.59 2.78 -4.75
C TYR A 69 0.11 3.10 -6.16
N ALA A 70 -0.89 2.36 -6.64
CA ALA A 70 -1.54 2.62 -7.91
C ALA A 70 -2.25 3.99 -7.89
N ASP A 71 -2.91 4.36 -6.80
CA ASP A 71 -3.52 5.68 -6.64
C ASP A 71 -2.49 6.80 -6.65
N VAL A 72 -1.36 6.64 -5.94
CA VAL A 72 -0.26 7.61 -5.96
C VAL A 72 0.24 7.84 -7.38
N LYS A 73 0.45 6.75 -8.12
CA LYS A 73 0.90 6.80 -9.52
C LYS A 73 -0.12 7.48 -10.42
N LEU A 74 -1.40 7.16 -10.24
CA LEU A 74 -2.51 7.68 -11.02
C LEU A 74 -2.68 9.19 -10.82
N PHE A 75 -2.89 9.60 -9.57
CA PHE A 75 -3.36 10.95 -9.24
C PHE A 75 -2.24 11.96 -9.06
N PHE A 76 -1.03 11.52 -8.69
CA PHE A 76 0.05 12.44 -8.32
C PHE A 76 1.27 12.35 -9.22
N ARG A 77 1.46 11.23 -9.92
CA ARG A 77 2.58 11.04 -10.86
C ARG A 77 2.14 11.05 -12.32
N TRP A 78 0.84 10.95 -12.61
CA TRP A 78 0.30 10.76 -13.97
C TRP A 78 0.94 9.55 -14.70
N ASP A 79 1.35 8.54 -13.92
CA ASP A 79 1.94 7.30 -14.40
C ASP A 79 0.84 6.25 -14.56
N TRP A 80 0.07 6.36 -15.64
CA TRP A 80 -1.06 5.49 -15.93
C TRP A 80 -0.64 4.03 -16.09
N SER A 81 0.49 3.78 -16.76
CA SER A 81 1.02 2.42 -16.97
C SER A 81 1.44 1.79 -15.65
N GLY A 82 2.20 2.50 -14.82
CA GLY A 82 2.62 1.99 -13.53
C GLY A 82 1.45 1.81 -12.56
N SER A 83 0.41 2.64 -12.67
CA SER A 83 -0.83 2.48 -11.89
C SER A 83 -1.57 1.19 -12.30
N GLU A 84 -1.73 0.94 -13.60
CA GLU A 84 -2.35 -0.29 -14.09
C GLU A 84 -1.59 -1.56 -13.64
N GLU A 85 -0.25 -1.54 -13.71
CA GLU A 85 0.58 -2.64 -13.23
C GLU A 85 0.39 -2.89 -11.72
N ALA A 86 0.35 -1.83 -10.92
CA ALA A 86 0.16 -1.92 -9.48
C ALA A 86 -1.25 -2.45 -9.13
N PHE A 87 -2.30 -1.96 -9.79
CA PHE A 87 -3.65 -2.50 -9.61
C PHE A 87 -3.76 -3.97 -9.99
N LYS A 88 -3.17 -4.38 -11.13
CA LYS A 88 -3.12 -5.80 -11.53
C LYS A 88 -2.42 -6.65 -10.48
N LYS A 89 -1.33 -6.14 -9.88
CA LYS A 89 -0.63 -6.84 -8.81
C LYS A 89 -1.50 -6.97 -7.56
N ALA A 90 -2.18 -5.90 -7.15
CA ALA A 90 -3.12 -5.92 -6.01
C ALA A 90 -4.21 -6.98 -6.21
N ILE A 91 -4.87 -6.97 -7.38
CA ILE A 91 -5.91 -7.93 -7.75
C ILE A 91 -5.35 -9.36 -7.80
N SER A 92 -4.13 -9.57 -8.29
CA SER A 92 -3.51 -10.90 -8.32
C SER A 92 -3.25 -11.46 -6.92
N ILE A 93 -3.00 -10.60 -5.93
CA ILE A 93 -2.74 -10.97 -4.54
C ILE A 93 -4.07 -11.22 -3.81
N ASN A 94 -5.02 -10.31 -3.96
CA ASN A 94 -6.35 -10.40 -3.38
C ASN A 94 -7.40 -10.02 -4.43
N PRO A 95 -7.98 -11.00 -5.15
CA PRO A 95 -8.98 -10.74 -6.17
C PRO A 95 -10.28 -10.12 -5.64
N ASN A 96 -10.50 -10.19 -4.32
CA ASN A 96 -11.67 -9.64 -3.64
C ASN A 96 -11.33 -8.36 -2.87
N TYR A 97 -10.18 -7.73 -3.17
CA TYR A 97 -9.84 -6.44 -2.58
C TYR A 97 -10.89 -5.40 -3.04
N PRO A 98 -11.55 -4.70 -2.10
CA PRO A 98 -12.66 -3.80 -2.41
C PRO A 98 -12.23 -2.52 -3.16
#